data_AF-A0A1Z5IYK3-F1
#
_entry.id   AF-A0A1Z5IYK3-F1
#
_cell.length_a   1.000
_cell.length_b   1.000
_cell.length_c   1.000
_cell.angle_alpha   90.00
_cell.angle_beta   90.00
_cell.angle_gamma   90.00
#
_symmetry.space_group_name_H-M   'P 1'
#
loop_
_entity.id
_entity.type
_entity.pdbx_description
1 polymer ?
#
loop_
_entity_poly.entity_id
_entity_poly.type
_entity_poly.pdbx_seq_one_letter_code
_entity_poly.pdbx_strand_id
1 'polypeptide(L)'
;MTHRAKWLTISVIIYAVFVVCAVGFKLLDPAKIGLSWTVFWYVAAAGLMYYFYFKNMAYREVIYYARQLHLTKADLEALVPNRKSTAEVPDPEHPSLLTPLIQVPLSVTNRLTDTLEKRAEKEHIAPFK
;
A
#
# COMPACT_ATOMS: atom_id res chain seq x y z
N MET A 1 -11.19 2.41 15.83
CA MET A 1 -9.84 2.74 15.33
C MET A 1 -9.94 3.22 13.89
N THR A 2 -9.34 4.35 13.55
CA THR A 2 -9.27 4.82 12.14
C THR A 2 -8.48 3.81 11.30
N HIS A 3 -8.79 3.70 10.01
CA HIS A 3 -8.06 2.80 9.11
C HIS A 3 -6.55 3.09 9.11
N ARG A 4 -6.17 4.36 9.29
CA ARG A 4 -4.79 4.82 9.51
C ARG A 4 -4.14 4.16 10.71
N ALA A 5 -4.79 4.20 11.87
CA ALA A 5 -4.26 3.59 13.09
C ALA A 5 -4.08 2.08 12.93
N LYS A 6 -5.05 1.36 12.35
CA LYS A 6 -4.98 -0.10 12.17
C LYS A 6 -3.77 -0.52 11.33
N TRP A 7 -3.51 0.16 10.22
CA TRP A 7 -2.40 -0.20 9.33
C TRP A 7 -1.04 0.25 9.85
N LEU A 8 -1.00 1.39 10.55
CA LEU A 8 0.19 1.80 11.27
C LEU A 8 0.55 0.75 12.34
N THR A 9 -0.44 0.25 13.10
CA THR A 9 -0.22 -0.81 14.08
C THR A 9 0.29 -2.10 13.43
N ILE A 10 -0.33 -2.56 12.32
CA ILE A 10 0.14 -3.75 11.60
C ILE A 10 1.59 -3.56 11.12
N SER A 11 1.90 -2.37 10.60
CA SER A 11 3.24 -2.05 10.12
C SER A 11 4.28 -2.09 11.26
N VAL A 12 3.94 -1.51 12.41
CA VAL A 12 4.80 -1.57 13.61
C VAL A 12 4.98 -3.01 14.11
N ILE A 13 3.92 -3.82 14.11
CA ILE A 13 4.00 -5.23 14.54
C ILE A 13 4.94 -6.03 13.64
N ILE A 14 4.82 -5.88 12.32
CA ILE A 14 5.70 -6.58 11.37
C ILE A 14 7.16 -6.14 11.55
N TYR A 15 7.40 -4.84 11.77
CA TYR A 15 8.75 -4.35 12.07
C TYR A 15 9.29 -4.96 13.36
N ALA A 16 8.50 -5.00 14.43
CA ALA A 16 8.91 -5.62 15.69
C ALA A 16 9.26 -7.11 15.52
N VAL A 17 8.46 -7.85 14.76
CA VAL A 17 8.75 -9.26 14.42
C VAL A 17 10.06 -9.37 13.64
N PHE A 18 10.31 -8.48 12.68
CA PHE A 18 11.57 -8.44 11.95
C PHE A 18 12.77 -8.21 12.89
N VAL A 19 12.69 -7.26 13.82
CA VAL A 19 13.77 -7.00 14.79
C VAL A 19 14.02 -8.23 15.67
N VAL A 20 12.96 -8.86 16.20
CA VAL A 20 13.07 -10.06 17.04
C VAL A 20 13.73 -11.21 16.25
N CYS A 21 13.34 -11.43 15.00
CA CYS A 21 13.97 -12.44 14.14
C CYS A 21 15.43 -12.07 13.81
N ALA A 22 15.72 -10.82 13.49
CA ALA A 22 17.06 -10.36 13.15
C ALA A 22 18.06 -10.57 14.30
N VAL A 23 17.62 -10.28 15.54
CA VAL A 23 18.40 -10.49 16.76
C VAL A 23 18.49 -11.98 17.11
N GLY A 24 17.35 -12.70 17.13
CA GLY A 24 17.28 -14.10 17.52
C GLY A 24 18.09 -15.04 16.62
N PHE A 25 18.07 -14.80 15.31
CA PHE A 25 18.84 -15.57 14.33
C PHE A 25 20.22 -14.99 14.03
N LYS A 26 20.59 -13.87 14.66
CA LYS A 26 21.86 -13.14 14.40
C LYS A 26 22.09 -12.85 12.90
N LEU A 27 21.00 -12.58 12.18
CA LEU A 27 21.02 -12.31 10.73
C LEU A 27 21.70 -10.97 10.45
N LEU A 28 21.52 -9.99 11.35
CA LEU A 28 22.09 -8.66 11.25
C LEU A 28 23.17 -8.41 12.32
N ASP A 29 23.96 -9.44 12.63
CA ASP A 29 25.04 -9.31 13.61
C ASP A 29 26.15 -8.40 13.07
N PRO A 30 26.43 -7.24 13.68
CA PRO A 30 27.44 -6.31 13.20
C PRO A 30 28.84 -6.94 13.17
N ALA A 31 29.10 -7.99 13.96
CA ALA A 31 30.36 -8.72 13.91
C ALA A 31 30.54 -9.55 12.62
N LYS A 32 29.44 -9.93 11.96
CA LYS A 32 29.48 -10.75 10.73
C LYS A 32 29.38 -9.91 9.45
N ILE A 33 28.53 -8.89 9.47
CA ILE A 33 28.18 -8.11 8.27
C ILE A 33 28.62 -6.64 8.36
N GLY A 34 29.17 -6.22 9.49
CA GLY A 34 29.55 -4.83 9.75
C GLY A 34 28.40 -3.96 10.27
N LEU A 35 28.76 -2.95 11.06
CA LEU A 35 27.81 -2.02 11.67
C LEU A 35 26.99 -1.26 10.61
N SER A 36 27.64 -0.79 9.55
CA SER A 36 26.96 -0.05 8.47
C SER A 36 25.89 -0.88 7.78
N TRP A 37 26.15 -2.17 7.52
CA TRP A 37 25.18 -3.07 6.88
C TRP A 37 24.03 -3.41 7.81
N THR A 38 24.32 -3.61 9.09
CA THR A 38 23.31 -3.80 10.15
C THR A 38 22.34 -2.63 10.19
N VAL A 39 22.86 -1.40 10.28
CA VAL A 39 22.05 -0.17 10.28
C VAL A 39 21.27 -0.03 8.98
N PHE A 40 21.90 -0.30 7.83
CA PHE A 40 21.24 -0.26 6.52
C PHE A 40 20.00 -1.14 6.48
N TRP A 41 20.08 -2.39 6.95
CA TRP A 41 18.93 -3.31 6.91
C TRP A 41 17.78 -2.88 7.83
N TYR A 42 18.09 -2.32 9.01
CA TYR A 42 17.05 -1.75 9.87
C TYR A 42 16.35 -0.56 9.21
N VAL A 43 17.12 0.36 8.61
CA VAL A 43 16.56 1.51 7.88
C VAL A 43 15.78 1.06 6.64
N ALA A 44 16.30 0.10 5.88
CA ALA A 44 15.63 -0.46 4.71
C ALA A 44 14.31 -1.15 5.09
N ALA A 45 14.29 -1.93 6.18
CA ALA A 45 13.07 -2.54 6.69
C ALA A 45 12.04 -1.47 7.11
N ALA A 46 12.46 -0.42 7.82
CA ALA A 46 11.57 0.69 8.18
C ALA A 46 11.00 1.39 6.93
N GLY A 47 11.84 1.61 5.90
CA GLY A 47 11.41 2.16 4.61
C GLY A 47 10.41 1.28 3.88
N LEU A 48 10.63 -0.04 3.85
CA LEU A 48 9.69 -1.01 3.28
C LEU A 48 8.35 -0.99 4.04
N MET A 49 8.38 -0.91 5.36
CA MET A 49 7.17 -0.82 6.19
C MET A 49 6.37 0.46 5.95
N TYR A 50 7.06 1.59 5.78
CA TYR A 50 6.43 2.85 5.37
C TYR A 50 5.83 2.75 3.96
N TYR A 51 6.57 2.17 3.02
CA TYR A 51 6.11 1.93 1.65
C TYR A 51 4.85 1.05 1.62
N PHE A 52 4.80 -0.02 2.43
CA PHE A 52 3.62 -0.87 2.53
C PHE A 52 2.40 -0.15 3.10
N TYR A 53 2.60 0.70 4.11
CA TYR A 53 1.54 1.54 4.65
C TYR A 53 0.98 2.48 3.56
N PHE A 54 1.85 3.17 2.82
CA PHE A 54 1.46 4.10 1.78
C PHE A 54 0.71 3.41 0.63
N LYS A 55 1.25 2.30 0.11
CA LYS A 55 0.63 1.54 -0.99
C LYS A 55 -0.79 1.09 -0.65
N ASN A 56 -0.99 0.68 0.59
CA ASN A 56 -2.27 0.18 1.06
C ASN A 56 -3.28 1.30 1.36
N MET A 57 -2.81 2.48 1.76
CA MET A 57 -3.63 3.68 1.86
C MET A 57 -4.17 4.10 0.51
N ALA A 58 -3.29 4.26 -0.48
CA ALA A 58 -3.68 4.65 -1.83
C ALA A 58 -4.68 3.65 -2.44
N TYR A 59 -4.48 2.34 -2.22
CA TYR A 59 -5.42 1.32 -2.71
C TYR A 59 -6.82 1.42 -2.09
N ARG A 60 -6.91 1.70 -0.79
CA ARG A 60 -8.18 1.87 -0.10
C ARG A 60 -8.89 3.15 -0.49
N GLU A 61 -8.13 4.20 -0.75
CA GLU A 61 -8.65 5.45 -1.27
C GLU A 61 -9.29 5.25 -2.65
N VAL A 62 -8.61 4.54 -3.56
CA VAL A 62 -9.18 4.15 -4.86
C VAL A 62 -10.47 3.35 -4.69
N ILE A 63 -10.49 2.33 -3.81
CA ILE A 63 -11.72 1.56 -3.54
C ILE A 63 -12.83 2.45 -2.97
N TYR A 64 -12.49 3.34 -2.05
CA TYR A 64 -13.48 4.21 -1.40
C TYR A 64 -14.15 5.11 -2.44
N TYR A 65 -13.38 5.81 -3.27
CA TYR A 65 -13.94 6.65 -4.32
C TYR A 65 -14.65 5.82 -5.39
N ALA A 66 -14.11 4.67 -5.77
CA ALA A 66 -14.77 3.78 -6.73
C ALA A 66 -16.15 3.32 -6.24
N ARG A 67 -16.31 2.99 -4.95
CA ARG A 67 -17.62 2.64 -4.39
C ARG A 67 -18.59 3.81 -4.32
N GLN A 68 -18.12 4.99 -3.93
CA GLN A 68 -18.96 6.19 -3.87
C GLN A 68 -19.44 6.60 -5.27
N LEU A 69 -18.60 6.40 -6.27
CA LEU A 69 -18.91 6.64 -7.69
C LEU A 69 -19.61 5.46 -8.37
N HIS A 70 -19.96 4.40 -7.62
CA HIS A 70 -20.57 3.17 -8.14
C HIS A 70 -19.83 2.55 -9.34
N LEU A 71 -18.50 2.65 -9.36
CA LEU A 71 -17.64 2.15 -10.44
C LEU A 71 -17.30 0.68 -10.23
N THR A 72 -17.32 -0.08 -11.33
CA THR A 72 -16.91 -1.49 -11.37
C THR A 72 -15.42 -1.64 -11.67
N LYS A 73 -14.89 -2.86 -11.54
CA LYS A 73 -13.51 -3.18 -11.97
C LYS A 73 -13.28 -2.77 -13.44
N ALA A 74 -14.25 -3.03 -14.33
CA ALA A 74 -14.16 -2.68 -15.74
C ALA A 74 -14.05 -1.17 -15.98
N ASP A 75 -14.74 -0.36 -15.19
CA ASP A 75 -14.68 1.10 -15.29
C ASP A 75 -13.33 1.65 -14.84
N LEU A 76 -12.78 1.10 -13.75
CA LEU A 76 -11.43 1.44 -13.28
C LEU A 76 -10.36 0.99 -14.28
N GLU A 77 -10.60 -0.14 -14.94
CA GLU A 77 -9.73 -0.66 -15.99
C GLU A 77 -9.69 0.25 -17.22
N ALA A 78 -10.83 0.82 -17.61
CA ALA A 78 -10.93 1.79 -18.72
C ALA A 78 -10.19 3.11 -18.42
N LEU A 79 -10.09 3.51 -17.14
CA LEU A 79 -9.38 4.72 -16.72
C LEU A 79 -7.84 4.56 -16.79
N VAL A 80 -7.33 3.34 -16.93
CA VAL A 80 -5.88 3.05 -17.04
C VAL A 80 -5.59 2.23 -18.30
N PRO A 81 -5.68 2.84 -19.51
CA PRO A 81 -5.55 2.14 -20.78
C PRO A 81 -4.12 1.66 -21.09
N ASN A 82 -3.10 2.17 -20.39
CA ASN A 82 -1.68 1.82 -20.60
C ASN A 82 -1.09 1.01 -19.44
N ARG A 83 -1.85 0.07 -18.86
CA ARG A 83 -1.33 -0.82 -17.83
C ARG A 83 -0.58 -2.01 -18.46
N LYS A 84 0.47 -2.48 -17.79
CA LYS A 84 1.09 -3.77 -18.15
C LYS A 84 0.03 -4.88 -17.99
N SER A 85 0.03 -5.89 -18.84
CA SER A 85 -0.92 -7.03 -18.75
C SER A 85 -0.87 -7.74 -17.37
N THR A 86 0.28 -7.68 -16.71
CA THR A 86 0.50 -8.21 -15.35
C THR A 86 0.05 -7.28 -14.21
N ALA A 87 -0.33 -6.04 -14.53
CA ALA A 87 -0.77 -5.06 -13.55
C ALA A 87 -2.29 -5.16 -13.36
N GLU A 88 -2.70 -5.70 -12.22
CA GLU A 88 -4.11 -5.80 -11.88
C GLU A 88 -4.63 -4.45 -11.39
N VAL A 89 -5.91 -4.20 -11.64
CA VAL A 89 -6.61 -2.98 -11.22
C VAL A 89 -7.38 -3.28 -9.93
N PRO A 90 -7.48 -2.32 -8.99
CA PRO A 90 -8.26 -2.52 -7.77
C PRO A 90 -9.70 -2.94 -8.07
N ASP A 91 -10.15 -4.01 -7.42
CA ASP A 91 -11.53 -4.46 -7.47
C ASP A 91 -12.30 -3.88 -6.26
N PRO A 92 -13.31 -3.01 -6.46
CA PRO A 92 -14.11 -2.44 -5.39
C PRO A 92 -15.03 -3.46 -4.70
N GLU A 93 -15.43 -4.52 -5.43
CA GLU A 93 -16.36 -5.56 -5.01
C GLU A 93 -15.65 -6.66 -4.22
N HIS A 94 -14.39 -6.95 -4.55
CA HIS A 94 -13.55 -7.94 -3.85
C HIS A 94 -12.26 -7.31 -3.26
N PRO A 95 -12.39 -6.49 -2.20
CA PRO A 95 -11.25 -5.80 -1.58
C PRO A 95 -10.39 -6.75 -0.71
N SER A 96 -9.39 -7.42 -1.28
CA SER A 96 -8.44 -8.22 -0.49
C SER A 96 -7.45 -7.33 0.27
N LEU A 97 -7.09 -7.75 1.48
CA LEU A 97 -6.06 -7.09 2.30
C LEU A 97 -4.65 -7.19 1.70
N LEU A 98 -4.40 -8.19 0.85
CA LEU A 98 -3.08 -8.51 0.28
C LEU A 98 -2.92 -8.15 -1.21
N THR A 99 -4.00 -7.95 -1.98
CA THR A 99 -3.84 -7.60 -3.41
C THR A 99 -3.13 -6.28 -3.70
N PRO A 100 -3.20 -5.22 -2.85
CA PRO A 100 -2.36 -4.06 -3.07
C PRO A 100 -0.87 -4.38 -3.00
N LEU A 101 -0.46 -5.41 -2.26
CA LEU A 101 0.95 -5.78 -2.13
C LEU A 101 1.45 -6.53 -3.37
N ILE A 102 0.65 -7.46 -3.88
CA ILE A 102 1.09 -8.47 -4.84
C ILE A 102 0.75 -8.09 -6.29
N GLN A 103 -0.41 -7.48 -6.53
CA GLN A 103 -1.02 -7.47 -7.87
C GLN A 103 -1.21 -6.05 -8.43
N VAL A 104 -1.42 -5.04 -7.57
CA VAL A 104 -1.65 -3.66 -8.03
C VAL A 104 -0.35 -2.85 -7.96
N PRO A 105 0.13 -2.29 -9.09
CA PRO A 105 1.28 -1.37 -9.07
C PRO A 105 0.92 -0.04 -8.42
N LEU A 106 1.91 0.59 -7.78
CA LEU A 106 1.73 1.92 -7.20
C LEU A 106 1.39 2.98 -8.27
N SER A 107 1.94 2.85 -9.49
CA SER A 107 1.66 3.76 -10.61
C SER A 107 0.19 3.73 -11.05
N VAL A 108 -0.43 2.55 -11.03
CA VAL A 108 -1.86 2.37 -11.33
C VAL A 108 -2.70 2.99 -10.21
N THR A 109 -2.31 2.74 -8.96
CA THR A 109 -3.02 3.26 -7.79
C THR A 109 -2.99 4.79 -7.73
N ASN A 110 -1.82 5.41 -7.86
CA ASN A 110 -1.69 6.87 -7.85
C ASN A 110 -2.48 7.54 -8.98
N ARG A 111 -2.42 7.00 -10.20
CA ARG A 111 -3.16 7.55 -11.34
C ARG A 111 -4.68 7.45 -11.15
N LEU A 112 -5.14 6.35 -10.56
CA LEU A 112 -6.54 6.18 -10.20
C LEU A 112 -6.94 7.14 -9.07
N THR A 113 -6.12 7.30 -8.02
CA THR A 113 -6.36 8.26 -6.95
C THR A 113 -6.54 9.67 -7.52
N ASP A 114 -5.57 10.18 -8.30
CA ASP A 114 -5.65 11.53 -8.89
C ASP A 114 -6.90 11.74 -9.76
N THR A 115 -7.31 10.69 -10.48
CA THR A 115 -8.47 10.77 -11.40
C THR A 115 -9.79 10.70 -10.64
N LEU A 116 -9.87 9.81 -9.65
CA LEU A 116 -11.06 9.59 -8.84
C LEU A 116 -11.27 10.72 -7.84
N GLU A 117 -10.21 11.27 -7.26
CA GLU A 117 -10.28 12.42 -6.36
C GLU A 117 -10.82 13.65 -7.09
N LYS A 118 -10.29 13.96 -8.29
CA LYS A 118 -10.82 15.05 -9.13
C LYS A 118 -12.28 14.85 -9.55
N ARG A 119 -12.74 13.60 -9.67
CA ARG A 119 -14.14 13.28 -9.98
C ARG A 119 -15.02 13.40 -8.75
N ALA A 120 -14.54 12.90 -7.61
CA ALA A 120 -15.19 13.00 -6.32
C ALA A 120 -15.39 14.44 -5.87
N GLU A 121 -14.42 15.33 -6.10
CA GLU A 121 -14.56 16.77 -5.84
C GLU A 121 -15.66 17.41 -6.69
N LYS A 122 -15.78 17.01 -7.97
CA LYS A 122 -16.84 17.50 -8.86
C LYS A 122 -18.22 17.00 -8.50
N GLU A 123 -18.30 15.80 -7.91
CA GLU A 123 -19.55 15.17 -7.47
C GLU A 123 -19.85 15.43 -5.98
N HIS A 124 -19.11 16.33 -5.32
CA HIS A 124 -19.26 16.69 -3.91
C HIS A 124 -19.19 15.50 -2.93
N ILE A 125 -18.42 14.47 -3.28
CA ILE A 125 -18.21 13.28 -2.44
C ILE A 125 -17.23 13.61 -1.31
N ALA A 126 -17.52 13.14 -0.10
CA ALA A 126 -16.68 13.39 1.07
C ALA A 126 -15.27 12.78 0.91
N PRO A 127 -14.20 13.53 1.25
CA PRO A 127 -12.83 13.06 1.07
C PRO A 127 -12.49 11.88 1.97
N PHE A 128 -11.58 11.02 1.50
CA PHE A 128 -11.12 9.85 2.24
C PHE A 128 -10.38 10.26 3.54
N LYS A 129 -10.87 9.82 4.71
CA LYS A 129 -10.32 10.14 6.04
C LYS A 129 -9.67 8.93 6.72
#